data_AF-A0A832J3W9-F1
#
_entry.id   AF-A0A832J3W9-F1
#
_cell.length_a   1.000
_cell.length_b   1.000
_cell.length_c   1.000
_cell.angle_alpha   90.00
_cell.angle_beta   90.00
_cell.angle_gamma   90.00
#
_symmetry.space_group_name_H-M   'P 1'
#
loop_
_entity.id
_entity.type
_entity.pdbx_description
1 polymer ?
#
loop_
_entity_poly.entity_id
_entity_poly.type
_entity_poly.pdbx_seq_one_letter_code
_entity_poly.pdbx_strand_id
1 'polypeptide(L)'
;MKRTTGLWLIVGIIGYSFLPWYMAEGGFWTFRWISEITGDETGSALAQVLWNGRLYLAPPLITFVAVALVLLLVQAPVLRARLCVAFAAVGLFLTALQGLAVVRHGPRFMVDLFNALGGEAGQGGMGAGAMITLVAMLFILTTAFSSAGKARGDAFVVGLIGLIISLVGIFVFFPVSHILINAFRVEGGGFSFTHFLSRFFSSDLWGLGCLTFTHSCGPAINSVMLAIMTATTSVLLGLAFALIFTRTDFKAKPLLRMLTVIPIITPPFVIGLALILLFGRTGTATALFADLFGVEKTRWIYGFGGVYLAQVLSFTPIAFLVLIGVVEGISPSMEEASQTLDANAWQTFRYVSFPLMRPGLANAFLLSFIESLADFGNPLVLGGGRFNVLSTEIYFSIVGTVADPARAAILAIALLSLTLGAFLLQRKWVGKKSYATVTGKADSGQHAALSRGVKIAAYATALPWAAFTAVVYSMIIFGSFVKLWGYDSSFTWAHYIRAFGIKHTAHGWRFSGVAWDSYFTTLQIASIAAPLTAIVGLGTAYLLVRQKFFGKDAFEFSTMLSFAIPGTVIGVSYILAFNFPPIELTGTSIILIIVFVFRNMPVGVRGGIAAMSQLDASLD
;
A
#
# COMPACT_ATOMS: atom_id res chain seq x y z
N MET A 1 33.96 13.71 3.18
CA MET A 1 33.54 14.75 2.22
C MET A 1 34.26 14.64 0.87
N LYS A 2 35.48 15.16 0.67
CA LYS A 2 36.11 15.25 -0.68
C LYS A 2 36.08 13.94 -1.49
N ARG A 3 36.49 12.81 -0.90
CA ARG A 3 36.47 11.49 -1.57
C ARG A 3 35.05 11.03 -1.91
N THR A 4 34.14 11.08 -0.94
CA THR A 4 32.75 10.62 -1.10
C THR A 4 31.98 11.45 -2.12
N THR A 5 32.08 12.78 -2.03
CA THR A 5 31.44 13.71 -2.97
C THR A 5 32.07 13.59 -4.37
N GLY A 6 33.40 13.39 -4.45
CA GLY A 6 34.09 13.14 -5.72
C GLY A 6 33.63 11.86 -6.41
N LEU A 7 33.40 10.77 -5.65
CA LEU A 7 32.87 9.52 -6.21
C LEU A 7 31.48 9.71 -6.80
N TRP A 8 30.57 10.36 -6.06
CA TRP A 8 29.23 10.67 -6.57
C TRP A 8 29.25 11.62 -7.77
N LEU A 9 30.20 12.54 -7.82
CA LEU A 9 30.39 13.43 -8.97
C LEU A 9 30.81 12.66 -10.22
N ILE A 10 31.71 11.67 -10.10
CA ILE A 10 32.07 10.78 -11.20
C ILE A 10 30.84 9.97 -11.66
N VAL A 11 30.11 9.36 -10.73
CA VAL A 11 28.89 8.59 -11.04
C VAL A 11 27.85 9.45 -11.76
N GLY A 12 27.64 10.69 -11.29
CA GLY A 12 26.71 11.64 -11.91
C GLY A 12 27.13 12.05 -13.33
N ILE A 13 28.42 12.33 -13.55
CA ILE A 13 28.96 12.64 -14.88
C ILE A 13 28.81 11.44 -15.81
N ILE A 14 29.07 10.22 -15.33
CA ILE A 14 28.87 9.00 -16.15
C ILE A 14 27.41 8.88 -16.58
N GLY A 15 26.47 9.05 -15.64
CA GLY A 15 25.04 9.02 -15.94
C GLY A 15 24.61 10.10 -16.94
N TYR A 16 25.16 11.31 -16.82
CA TYR A 16 24.85 12.43 -17.70
C TYR A 16 25.42 12.27 -19.12
N SER A 17 26.62 11.70 -19.23
CA SER A 17 27.40 11.67 -20.48
C SER A 17 27.23 10.40 -21.29
N PHE A 18 27.00 9.24 -20.68
CA PHE A 18 27.04 7.95 -21.38
C PHE A 18 25.72 7.18 -21.39
N LEU A 19 24.78 7.52 -20.52
CA LEU A 19 23.52 6.81 -20.41
C LEU A 19 22.38 7.59 -21.06
N PRO A 20 21.36 6.89 -21.60
CA PRO A 20 20.24 7.53 -22.26
C PRO A 20 19.49 8.42 -21.28
N TRP A 21 19.30 9.70 -21.65
CA TRP A 21 18.61 10.65 -20.80
C TRP A 21 17.09 10.42 -20.80
N TYR A 22 16.54 9.97 -21.93
CA TYR A 22 15.13 9.60 -22.08
C TYR A 22 14.94 8.08 -22.12
N MET A 23 13.73 7.62 -21.85
CA MET A 23 13.37 6.21 -21.99
C MET A 23 13.49 5.76 -23.47
N ALA A 24 14.21 4.67 -23.69
CA ALA A 24 14.37 4.08 -25.02
C ALA A 24 13.16 3.21 -25.41
N GLU A 25 12.73 3.29 -26.68
CA GLU A 25 11.66 2.45 -27.23
C GLU A 25 12.06 0.97 -27.17
N GLY A 26 11.31 0.17 -26.40
CA GLY A 26 11.61 -1.25 -26.12
C GLY A 26 12.29 -1.51 -24.77
N GLY A 27 12.69 -0.46 -24.04
CA GLY A 27 13.23 -0.56 -22.69
C GLY A 27 14.76 -0.62 -22.63
N PHE A 28 15.31 -0.26 -21.47
CA PHE A 28 16.75 -0.10 -21.23
C PHE A 28 17.57 -1.36 -21.54
N TRP A 29 17.00 -2.56 -21.32
CA TRP A 29 17.68 -3.84 -21.48
C TRP A 29 17.77 -4.36 -22.92
N THR A 30 17.20 -3.65 -23.89
CA THR A 30 17.37 -3.98 -25.31
C THR A 30 18.74 -3.57 -25.85
N PHE A 31 19.48 -2.74 -25.10
CA PHE A 31 20.79 -2.19 -25.46
C PHE A 31 20.85 -1.44 -26.81
N ARG A 32 19.71 -1.16 -27.44
CA ARG A 32 19.62 -0.36 -28.68
C ARG A 32 20.16 1.07 -28.51
N TRP A 33 20.03 1.61 -27.30
CA TRP A 33 20.55 2.93 -26.95
C TRP A 33 22.08 3.04 -27.08
N ILE A 34 22.83 1.91 -27.09
CA ILE A 34 24.29 1.94 -27.25
C ILE A 34 24.68 2.39 -28.68
N SER A 35 23.95 1.94 -29.70
CA SER A 35 24.21 2.34 -31.09
C SER A 35 23.74 3.76 -31.41
N GLU A 36 22.92 4.37 -30.55
CA GLU A 36 22.25 5.65 -30.79
C GLU A 36 22.57 6.69 -29.70
N ILE A 37 23.73 6.60 -29.06
CA ILE A 37 24.15 7.51 -27.96
C ILE A 37 24.13 9.00 -28.35
N THR A 38 24.27 9.32 -29.63
CA THR A 38 24.20 10.69 -30.17
C THR A 38 22.86 11.00 -30.85
N GLY A 39 21.92 10.04 -30.86
CA GLY A 39 20.62 10.18 -31.50
C GLY A 39 19.69 11.13 -30.77
N ASP A 40 18.68 11.63 -31.50
CA ASP A 40 17.76 12.65 -31.02
C ASP A 40 16.76 12.12 -29.95
N GLU A 41 16.53 10.80 -29.92
CA GLU A 41 15.55 10.17 -29.02
C GLU A 41 16.20 9.44 -27.84
N THR A 42 17.33 8.76 -28.06
CA THR A 42 17.99 7.90 -27.06
C THR A 42 19.33 8.43 -26.56
N GLY A 43 19.75 9.62 -27.03
CA GLY A 43 21.04 10.18 -26.68
C GLY A 43 21.22 10.54 -25.20
N SER A 44 22.48 10.63 -24.77
CA SER A 44 22.82 11.10 -23.42
C SER A 44 22.53 12.59 -23.27
N ALA A 45 22.40 13.11 -22.05
CA ALA A 45 22.12 14.53 -21.87
C ALA A 45 23.24 15.42 -22.40
N LEU A 46 24.49 14.99 -22.27
CA LEU A 46 25.61 15.68 -22.90
C LEU A 46 25.44 15.73 -24.41
N ALA A 47 25.04 14.61 -25.03
CA ALA A 47 24.85 14.55 -26.47
C ALA A 47 23.71 15.47 -26.93
N GLN A 48 22.60 15.47 -26.18
CA GLN A 48 21.43 16.30 -26.43
C GLN A 48 21.72 17.80 -26.33
N VAL A 49 22.59 18.21 -25.39
CA VAL A 49 23.02 19.61 -25.27
C VAL A 49 23.96 20.01 -26.42
N LEU A 50 24.94 19.17 -26.75
CA LEU A 50 26.00 19.52 -27.69
C LEU A 50 25.58 19.40 -29.16
N TRP A 51 24.84 18.35 -29.53
CA TRP A 51 24.48 18.07 -30.92
C TRP A 51 23.03 18.46 -31.25
N ASN A 52 22.10 18.33 -30.30
CA ASN A 52 20.67 18.56 -30.55
C ASN A 52 20.16 19.91 -30.00
N GLY A 53 21.06 20.77 -29.49
CA GLY A 53 20.73 22.14 -29.06
C GLY A 53 19.78 22.24 -27.86
N ARG A 54 19.57 21.17 -27.09
CA ARG A 54 18.63 21.13 -25.95
C ARG A 54 19.25 21.71 -24.68
N LEU A 55 19.47 23.04 -24.68
CA LEU A 55 20.16 23.77 -23.60
C LEU A 55 19.48 23.66 -22.23
N TYR A 56 18.18 23.34 -22.19
CA TYR A 56 17.48 23.10 -20.94
C TYR A 56 18.02 21.89 -20.13
N LEU A 57 18.82 21.02 -20.75
CA LEU A 57 19.53 19.90 -20.11
C LEU A 57 20.92 20.26 -19.58
N ALA A 58 21.35 21.52 -19.67
CA ALA A 58 22.62 22.01 -19.14
C ALA A 58 22.73 22.12 -17.60
N PRO A 59 21.67 22.41 -16.82
CA PRO A 59 21.78 22.62 -15.37
C PRO A 59 22.50 21.50 -14.60
N PRO A 60 22.31 20.20 -14.92
CA PRO A 60 23.08 19.15 -14.28
C PRO A 60 24.59 19.25 -14.48
N LEU A 61 25.04 19.51 -15.70
CA LEU A 61 26.45 19.64 -16.02
C LEU A 61 27.07 20.85 -15.31
N ILE A 62 26.37 21.99 -15.32
CA ILE A 62 26.80 23.22 -14.61
C ILE A 62 26.98 22.92 -13.12
N THR A 63 26.06 22.16 -12.54
CA THR A 63 26.13 21.76 -11.12
C THR A 63 27.35 20.89 -10.84
N PHE A 64 27.60 19.86 -11.66
CA PHE A 64 28.77 19.01 -11.48
C PHE A 64 30.08 19.77 -11.64
N VAL A 65 30.19 20.66 -12.64
CA VAL A 65 31.37 21.52 -12.83
C VAL A 65 31.57 22.45 -11.63
N ALA A 66 30.51 23.12 -11.16
CA ALA A 66 30.58 24.01 -10.00
C ALA A 66 31.01 23.26 -8.74
N VAL A 67 30.45 22.08 -8.48
CA VAL A 67 30.84 21.23 -7.34
C VAL A 67 32.29 20.77 -7.48
N ALA A 68 32.75 20.39 -8.68
CA ALA A 68 34.15 20.01 -8.91
C ALA A 68 35.11 21.17 -8.62
N LEU A 69 34.80 22.37 -9.10
CA LEU A 69 35.58 23.58 -8.83
C LEU A 69 35.62 23.91 -7.33
N VAL A 70 34.49 23.82 -6.63
CA VAL A 70 34.43 24.02 -5.18
C VAL A 70 35.30 22.99 -4.43
N LEU A 71 35.29 21.72 -4.87
CA LEU A 71 36.13 20.67 -4.25
C LEU A 71 37.63 20.91 -4.46
N LEU A 72 38.02 21.49 -5.60
CA LEU A 72 39.41 21.76 -5.96
C LEU A 72 39.92 23.08 -5.33
N LEU A 73 39.16 24.16 -5.46
CA LEU A 73 39.62 25.52 -5.16
C LEU A 73 39.35 25.94 -3.70
N VAL A 74 38.29 25.45 -3.06
CA VAL A 74 37.90 25.91 -1.70
C VAL A 74 38.56 25.03 -0.64
N GLN A 75 39.54 25.58 0.06
CA GLN A 75 40.24 24.88 1.14
C GLN A 75 39.46 24.86 2.46
N ALA A 76 38.75 25.95 2.77
CA ALA A 76 37.96 26.09 4.00
C ALA A 76 36.82 25.05 4.07
N PRO A 77 36.82 24.12 5.05
CA PRO A 77 35.96 22.93 5.02
C PRO A 77 34.46 23.27 5.15
N VAL A 78 34.10 24.20 6.03
CA VAL A 78 32.70 24.61 6.26
C VAL A 78 32.16 25.40 5.07
N LEU A 79 32.95 26.33 4.52
CA LEU A 79 32.57 27.10 3.34
C LEU A 79 32.38 26.18 2.13
N ARG A 80 33.30 25.24 1.92
CA ARG A 80 33.20 24.22 0.87
C ARG A 80 31.91 23.42 1.00
N ALA A 81 31.56 22.95 2.20
CA ALA A 81 30.33 22.20 2.44
C ALA A 81 29.08 23.04 2.13
N ARG A 82 29.02 24.29 2.59
CA ARG A 82 27.88 25.20 2.32
C ARG A 82 27.72 25.51 0.83
N LEU A 83 28.80 25.76 0.11
CA LEU A 83 28.78 25.99 -1.34
C LEU A 83 28.33 24.73 -2.10
N CYS A 84 28.85 23.55 -1.75
CA CYS A 84 28.38 22.29 -2.34
C CYS A 84 26.90 22.05 -2.09
N VAL A 85 26.37 22.35 -0.89
CA VAL A 85 24.94 22.28 -0.60
C VAL A 85 24.15 23.21 -1.51
N ALA A 86 24.58 24.47 -1.64
CA ALA A 86 23.88 25.45 -2.48
C ALA A 86 23.83 25.01 -3.95
N PHE A 87 24.98 24.64 -4.53
CA PHE A 87 25.03 24.20 -5.93
C PHE A 87 24.24 22.92 -6.17
N ALA A 88 24.40 21.90 -5.31
CA ALA A 88 23.68 20.65 -5.48
C ALA A 88 22.16 20.80 -5.28
N ALA A 89 21.72 21.63 -4.33
CA ALA A 89 20.30 21.91 -4.13
C ALA A 89 19.69 22.65 -5.33
N VAL A 90 20.37 23.68 -5.86
CA VAL A 90 19.93 24.40 -7.05
C VAL A 90 19.91 23.48 -8.27
N GLY A 91 20.95 22.68 -8.47
CA GLY A 91 21.01 21.72 -9.58
C GLY A 91 19.89 20.69 -9.54
N LEU A 92 19.66 20.08 -8.37
CA LEU A 92 18.59 19.10 -8.20
C LEU A 92 17.21 19.74 -8.40
N PHE A 93 17.00 20.96 -7.88
CA PHE A 93 15.77 21.72 -8.07
C PHE A 93 15.52 22.06 -9.54
N LEU A 94 16.52 22.59 -10.25
CA LEU A 94 16.38 22.95 -11.66
C LEU A 94 16.13 21.72 -12.55
N THR A 95 16.80 20.61 -12.27
CA THR A 95 16.59 19.35 -13.01
C THR A 95 15.19 18.78 -12.76
N ALA A 96 14.71 18.83 -11.51
CA ALA A 96 13.34 18.42 -11.18
C ALA A 96 12.29 19.35 -11.81
N LEU A 97 12.53 20.67 -11.78
CA LEU A 97 11.65 21.68 -12.39
C LEU A 97 11.57 21.49 -13.90
N GLN A 98 12.71 21.26 -14.56
CA GLN A 98 12.78 20.92 -15.98
C GLN A 98 11.94 19.69 -16.30
N GLY A 99 12.05 18.62 -15.50
CA GLY A 99 11.20 17.44 -15.60
C GLY A 99 9.70 17.76 -15.59
N LEU A 100 9.28 18.62 -14.67
CA LEU A 100 7.86 18.93 -14.45
C LEU A 100 7.30 20.00 -15.40
N ALA A 101 8.14 20.88 -15.94
CA ALA A 101 7.71 22.01 -16.77
C ALA A 101 7.54 21.66 -18.26
N VAL A 102 8.34 20.71 -18.77
CA VAL A 102 8.47 20.41 -20.20
C VAL A 102 7.90 19.02 -20.51
N VAL A 103 6.59 18.83 -20.36
CA VAL A 103 5.96 17.51 -20.53
C VAL A 103 5.30 17.37 -21.89
N ARG A 104 5.65 16.32 -22.65
CA ARG A 104 4.90 15.92 -23.85
C ARG A 104 3.48 15.50 -23.42
N HIS A 105 2.47 16.23 -23.89
CA HIS A 105 1.03 16.03 -23.58
C HIS A 105 0.59 16.28 -22.12
N GLY A 106 1.44 16.90 -21.29
CA GLY A 106 1.09 17.37 -19.93
C GLY A 106 0.84 18.88 -19.85
N PRO A 107 0.47 19.43 -18.68
CA PRO A 107 0.36 20.87 -18.48
C PRO A 107 1.73 21.52 -18.69
N ARG A 108 1.86 22.35 -19.73
CA ARG A 108 3.12 23.01 -20.06
C ARG A 108 3.20 24.36 -19.33
N PHE A 109 4.15 24.48 -18.41
CA PHE A 109 4.42 25.71 -17.68
C PHE A 109 5.74 26.34 -18.16
N MET A 110 5.78 27.65 -18.34
CA MET A 110 6.93 28.37 -18.93
C MET A 110 7.33 27.92 -20.34
N VAL A 111 6.34 27.65 -21.20
CA VAL A 111 6.53 27.19 -22.59
C VAL A 111 7.51 28.09 -23.35
N ASP A 112 7.36 29.40 -23.26
CA ASP A 112 8.17 30.35 -24.05
C ASP A 112 9.65 30.30 -23.67
N LEU A 113 9.95 30.19 -22.37
CA LEU A 113 11.33 30.08 -21.87
C LEU A 113 11.97 28.76 -22.32
N PHE A 114 11.23 27.65 -22.28
CA PHE A 114 11.76 26.35 -22.63
C PHE A 114 11.86 26.14 -24.15
N ASN A 115 10.94 26.71 -24.93
CA ASN A 115 11.05 26.74 -26.38
C ASN A 115 12.30 27.53 -26.81
N ALA A 116 12.59 28.66 -26.18
CA ALA A 116 13.82 29.42 -26.40
C ALA A 116 15.10 28.63 -26.06
N LEU A 117 15.00 27.58 -25.24
CA LEU A 117 16.10 26.68 -24.86
C LEU A 117 16.12 25.36 -25.65
N GLY A 118 15.37 25.27 -26.77
CA GLY A 118 15.34 24.09 -27.65
C GLY A 118 14.27 23.05 -27.30
N GLY A 119 13.19 23.45 -26.61
CA GLY A 119 12.15 22.57 -26.07
C GLY A 119 10.87 22.38 -26.91
N GLU A 120 10.91 22.58 -28.23
CA GLU A 120 9.72 22.76 -29.08
C GLU A 120 8.68 21.62 -29.05
N ALA A 121 9.10 20.36 -28.83
CA ALA A 121 8.21 19.18 -28.85
C ALA A 121 7.78 18.67 -27.46
N GLY A 122 8.25 19.28 -26.36
CA GLY A 122 8.17 18.70 -25.02
C GLY A 122 9.14 17.51 -24.83
N GLN A 123 9.40 17.12 -23.58
CA GLN A 123 10.35 16.05 -23.26
C GLN A 123 9.64 14.71 -23.07
N GLY A 124 10.32 13.60 -23.39
CA GLY A 124 9.86 12.24 -23.07
C GLY A 124 10.20 11.85 -21.63
N GLY A 125 9.73 10.68 -21.18
CA GLY A 125 10.04 10.13 -19.86
C GLY A 125 11.55 10.05 -19.60
N MET A 126 11.97 10.45 -18.40
CA MET A 126 13.35 10.36 -17.93
C MET A 126 13.82 8.90 -17.89
N GLY A 127 14.95 8.64 -18.53
CA GLY A 127 15.62 7.34 -18.60
C GLY A 127 16.65 7.12 -17.47
N ALA A 128 17.47 6.08 -17.65
CA ALA A 128 18.46 5.67 -16.66
C ALA A 128 19.53 6.75 -16.38
N GLY A 129 19.94 7.51 -17.40
CA GLY A 129 20.94 8.57 -17.25
C GLY A 129 20.45 9.71 -16.34
N ALA A 130 19.19 10.13 -16.52
CA ALA A 130 18.55 11.13 -15.67
C ALA A 130 18.39 10.63 -14.22
N MET A 131 17.96 9.37 -14.03
CA MET A 131 17.83 8.77 -12.71
C MET A 131 19.16 8.74 -11.94
N ILE A 132 20.24 8.27 -12.58
CA ILE A 132 21.58 8.19 -11.95
C ILE A 132 22.11 9.59 -11.64
N THR A 133 21.90 10.55 -12.54
CA THR A 133 22.29 11.96 -12.34
C THR A 133 21.60 12.55 -11.10
N LEU A 134 20.28 12.36 -10.97
CA LEU A 134 19.51 12.85 -9.82
C LEU A 134 19.93 12.19 -8.51
N VAL A 135 20.17 10.87 -8.51
CA VAL A 135 20.67 10.14 -7.33
C VAL A 135 22.05 10.63 -6.93
N ALA A 136 22.96 10.83 -7.89
CA ALA A 136 24.29 11.37 -7.63
C ALA A 136 24.22 12.78 -7.01
N MET A 137 23.37 13.66 -7.54
CA MET A 137 23.15 15.00 -6.97
C MET A 137 22.59 14.95 -5.55
N LEU A 138 21.64 14.05 -5.28
CA LEU A 138 21.08 13.87 -3.95
C LEU A 138 22.16 13.43 -2.95
N PHE A 139 23.05 12.50 -3.34
CA PHE A 139 24.14 12.07 -2.48
C PHE A 139 25.26 13.12 -2.33
N ILE A 140 25.52 13.93 -3.35
CA ILE A 140 26.38 15.12 -3.22
C ILE A 140 25.79 16.10 -2.22
N LEU A 141 24.49 16.40 -2.33
CA LEU A 141 23.77 17.30 -1.43
C LEU A 141 23.81 16.80 0.02
N THR A 142 23.45 15.54 0.25
CA THR A 142 23.41 14.95 1.61
C THR A 142 24.80 14.83 2.24
N THR A 143 25.81 14.43 1.48
CA THR A 143 27.21 14.39 1.98
C THR A 143 27.76 15.78 2.27
N ALA A 144 27.40 16.79 1.49
CA ALA A 144 27.75 18.18 1.77
C ALA A 144 27.00 18.71 3.00
N PHE A 145 25.72 18.34 3.17
CA PHE A 145 24.91 18.75 4.30
C PHE A 145 25.40 18.17 5.63
N SER A 146 25.81 16.89 5.66
CA SER A 146 26.43 16.29 6.85
C SER A 146 27.75 16.98 7.20
N SER A 147 28.57 17.30 6.19
CA SER A 147 29.86 17.96 6.34
C SER A 147 29.76 19.42 6.81
N ALA A 148 28.58 20.04 6.72
CA ALA A 148 28.32 21.39 7.22
C ALA A 148 28.06 21.45 8.74
N GLY A 149 28.19 20.32 9.46
CA GLY A 149 28.03 20.24 10.91
C GLY A 149 26.61 19.97 11.39
N LYS A 150 25.67 19.66 10.49
CA LYS A 150 24.30 19.26 10.82
C LYS A 150 24.18 17.74 10.96
N ALA A 151 23.24 17.27 11.79
CA ALA A 151 22.94 15.85 12.00
C ALA A 151 24.16 14.99 12.41
N ARG A 152 24.95 15.46 13.39
CA ARG A 152 26.13 14.77 13.95
C ARG A 152 27.25 14.43 12.96
N GLY A 153 27.18 14.91 11.71
CA GLY A 153 28.24 14.75 10.71
C GLY A 153 28.29 13.39 10.01
N ASP A 154 27.36 12.48 10.27
CA ASP A 154 27.33 11.15 9.64
C ASP A 154 26.74 11.23 8.22
N ALA A 155 27.60 11.02 7.21
CA ALA A 155 27.21 11.04 5.81
C ALA A 155 26.28 9.88 5.41
N PHE A 156 26.39 8.72 6.07
CA PHE A 156 25.52 7.57 5.79
C PHE A 156 24.11 7.85 6.29
N VAL A 157 23.96 8.31 7.54
CA VAL A 157 22.65 8.63 8.12
C VAL A 157 21.95 9.74 7.34
N VAL A 158 22.65 10.84 7.02
CA VAL A 158 22.06 11.95 6.25
C VAL A 158 21.73 11.52 4.82
N GLY A 159 22.58 10.67 4.20
CA GLY A 159 22.32 10.09 2.89
C GLY A 159 21.07 9.21 2.88
N LEU A 160 20.91 8.34 3.88
CA LEU A 160 19.76 7.45 4.02
C LEU A 160 18.46 8.24 4.28
N ILE A 161 18.51 9.27 5.14
CA ILE A 161 17.38 10.19 5.35
C ILE A 161 16.99 10.86 4.03
N GLY A 162 17.96 11.42 3.30
CA GLY A 162 17.71 12.07 2.02
C GLY A 162 17.11 11.12 0.99
N LEU A 163 17.65 9.90 0.88
CA LEU A 163 17.12 8.86 -0.01
C LEU A 163 15.66 8.52 0.32
N ILE A 164 15.33 8.24 1.59
CA ILE A 164 13.97 7.89 1.98
C ILE A 164 13.01 9.06 1.76
N ILE A 165 13.40 10.29 2.10
CA ILE A 165 12.58 11.48 1.84
C ILE A 165 12.31 11.64 0.34
N SER A 166 13.32 11.49 -0.52
CA SER A 166 13.15 11.57 -1.97
C SER A 166 12.25 10.44 -2.50
N LEU A 167 12.45 9.21 -2.03
CA LEU A 167 11.63 8.07 -2.44
C LEU A 167 10.17 8.23 -2.01
N VAL A 168 9.89 8.60 -0.77
CA VAL A 168 8.53 8.85 -0.28
C VAL A 168 7.93 10.08 -0.98
N GLY A 169 8.72 11.11 -1.24
CA GLY A 169 8.30 12.28 -2.02
C GLY A 169 7.83 11.92 -3.42
N ILE A 170 8.63 11.14 -4.16
CA ILE A 170 8.37 10.78 -5.56
C ILE A 170 7.29 9.69 -5.67
N PHE A 171 7.26 8.70 -4.78
CA PHE A 171 6.40 7.53 -4.94
C PHE A 171 5.20 7.49 -4.00
N VAL A 172 5.08 8.41 -3.06
CA VAL A 172 3.89 8.54 -2.22
C VAL A 172 3.25 9.91 -2.43
N PHE A 173 3.98 10.99 -2.14
CA PHE A 173 3.40 12.33 -2.17
C PHE A 173 3.11 12.85 -3.57
N PHE A 174 3.96 12.57 -4.56
CA PHE A 174 3.76 13.03 -5.93
C PHE A 174 2.53 12.39 -6.61
N PRO A 175 2.29 11.07 -6.52
CA PRO A 175 1.04 10.50 -6.99
C PRO A 175 -0.18 11.06 -6.27
N VAL A 176 -0.10 11.19 -4.94
CA VAL A 176 -1.18 11.73 -4.13
C VAL A 176 -1.47 13.19 -4.50
N SER A 177 -0.46 14.02 -4.73
CA SER A 177 -0.68 15.40 -5.15
C SER A 177 -1.33 15.47 -6.54
N HIS A 178 -0.93 14.60 -7.47
CA HIS A 178 -1.57 14.51 -8.80
C HIS A 178 -3.06 14.19 -8.70
N ILE A 179 -3.45 13.22 -7.87
CA ILE A 179 -4.87 12.90 -7.70
C ILE A 179 -5.61 14.05 -6.99
N LEU A 180 -5.00 14.69 -5.98
CA LEU A 180 -5.60 15.86 -5.31
C LEU A 180 -5.83 17.02 -6.28
N ILE A 181 -4.87 17.33 -7.16
CA ILE A 181 -4.96 18.41 -8.15
C ILE A 181 -6.02 18.09 -9.20
N ASN A 182 -6.09 16.85 -9.68
CA ASN A 182 -7.07 16.44 -10.70
C ASN A 182 -8.52 16.56 -10.22
N ALA A 183 -8.79 16.49 -8.91
CA ALA A 183 -10.13 16.66 -8.37
C ALA A 183 -10.71 18.07 -8.59
N PHE A 184 -9.85 19.08 -8.77
CA PHE A 184 -10.26 20.47 -9.01
C PHE A 184 -10.38 20.82 -10.49
N ARG A 185 -10.03 19.91 -11.41
CA ARG A 185 -9.99 20.18 -12.84
C ARG A 185 -11.39 20.14 -13.46
N VAL A 186 -11.65 21.04 -14.40
CA VAL A 186 -12.95 21.15 -15.12
C VAL A 186 -12.81 20.64 -16.56
N GLU A 187 -13.90 20.09 -17.11
CA GLU A 187 -14.02 19.78 -18.54
C GLU A 187 -13.88 21.08 -19.36
N GLY A 188 -12.87 21.14 -20.22
CA GLY A 188 -12.50 22.36 -20.97
C GLY A 188 -11.22 23.06 -20.49
N GLY A 189 -10.65 22.62 -19.36
CA GLY A 189 -9.41 23.18 -18.80
C GLY A 189 -9.66 24.18 -17.66
N GLY A 190 -8.62 24.40 -16.83
CA GLY A 190 -8.71 25.24 -15.64
C GLY A 190 -9.07 24.49 -14.35
N PHE A 191 -9.08 25.23 -13.25
CA PHE A 191 -9.36 24.73 -11.90
C PHE A 191 -10.56 25.45 -11.30
N SER A 192 -11.49 24.71 -10.70
CA SER A 192 -12.67 25.27 -10.03
C SER A 192 -12.95 24.57 -8.70
N PHE A 193 -12.89 25.36 -7.63
CA PHE A 193 -13.26 24.91 -6.29
C PHE A 193 -14.76 24.69 -6.14
N THR A 194 -15.60 25.50 -6.81
CA THR A 194 -17.06 25.37 -6.74
C THR A 194 -17.55 24.10 -7.42
N HIS A 195 -16.94 23.71 -8.54
CA HIS A 195 -17.24 22.45 -9.23
C HIS A 195 -16.81 21.23 -8.41
N PHE A 196 -15.65 21.30 -7.75
CA PHE A 196 -15.25 20.27 -6.79
C PHE A 196 -16.29 20.13 -5.67
N LEU A 197 -16.73 21.23 -5.07
CA LEU A 197 -17.65 21.21 -3.93
C LEU A 197 -19.02 20.64 -4.30
N SER A 198 -19.57 21.01 -5.46
CA SER A 198 -20.86 20.50 -5.95
C SER A 198 -20.82 19.00 -6.24
N ARG A 199 -19.73 18.49 -6.81
CA ARG A 199 -19.55 17.05 -7.06
C ARG A 199 -19.23 16.27 -5.78
N PHE A 200 -18.41 16.82 -4.89
CA PHE A 200 -18.02 16.17 -3.65
C PHE A 200 -19.21 16.02 -2.68
N PHE A 201 -20.07 17.02 -2.56
CA PHE A 201 -21.28 16.95 -1.73
C PHE A 201 -22.54 16.53 -2.52
N SER A 202 -22.36 15.90 -3.67
CA SER A 202 -23.48 15.43 -4.49
C SER A 202 -24.27 14.30 -3.78
N SER A 203 -25.58 14.27 -4.05
CA SER A 203 -26.46 13.18 -3.61
C SER A 203 -26.08 11.83 -4.24
N ASP A 204 -25.39 11.82 -5.38
CA ASP A 204 -24.92 10.59 -6.00
C ASP A 204 -23.84 9.91 -5.14
N LEU A 205 -23.03 10.71 -4.42
CA LEU A 205 -21.96 10.20 -3.57
C LEU A 205 -22.43 9.88 -2.15
N TRP A 206 -23.18 10.81 -1.53
CA TRP A 206 -23.57 10.77 -0.12
C TRP A 206 -25.06 10.51 0.12
N GLY A 207 -25.83 10.25 -0.95
CA GLY A 207 -27.28 10.10 -0.87
C GLY A 207 -27.73 8.98 0.06
N LEU A 208 -28.80 9.24 0.81
CA LEU A 208 -29.41 8.31 1.75
C LEU A 208 -30.67 7.64 1.17
N GLY A 209 -30.74 7.48 -0.16
CA GLY A 209 -31.92 6.94 -0.87
C GLY A 209 -32.34 5.53 -0.45
N CYS A 210 -31.45 4.80 0.23
CA CYS A 210 -31.75 3.51 0.83
C CYS A 210 -32.72 3.57 2.02
N LEU A 211 -32.80 4.70 2.71
CA LEU A 211 -33.76 4.89 3.82
C LEU A 211 -35.20 4.99 3.33
N THR A 212 -35.39 5.41 2.09
CA THR A 212 -36.72 5.54 1.45
C THR A 212 -37.12 4.32 0.64
N PHE A 213 -36.33 3.22 0.68
CA PHE A 213 -36.53 1.96 -0.07
C PHE A 213 -36.65 2.08 -1.60
N THR A 214 -36.43 3.28 -2.16
CA THR A 214 -36.60 3.57 -3.58
C THR A 214 -35.31 3.45 -4.39
N HIS A 215 -34.14 3.69 -3.78
CA HIS A 215 -32.82 3.65 -4.43
C HIS A 215 -31.73 3.07 -3.51
N SER A 216 -30.57 2.68 -4.05
CA SER A 216 -29.38 2.33 -3.25
C SER A 216 -28.79 3.57 -2.58
N CYS A 217 -28.14 3.43 -1.42
CA CYS A 217 -27.38 4.56 -0.86
C CYS A 217 -26.23 4.93 -1.81
N GLY A 218 -25.76 6.17 -1.68
CA GLY A 218 -24.55 6.63 -2.35
C GLY A 218 -23.32 5.78 -1.95
N PRO A 219 -22.32 5.64 -2.84
CA PRO A 219 -21.16 4.78 -2.59
C PRO A 219 -20.38 5.10 -1.32
N ALA A 220 -20.34 6.38 -0.90
CA ALA A 220 -19.66 6.76 0.34
C ALA A 220 -20.37 6.18 1.58
N ILE A 221 -21.70 6.27 1.62
CA ILE A 221 -22.51 5.71 2.71
C ILE A 221 -22.39 4.19 2.75
N ASN A 222 -22.49 3.53 1.59
CA ASN A 222 -22.32 2.08 1.48
C ASN A 222 -20.95 1.64 2.02
N SER A 223 -19.89 2.37 1.68
CA SER A 223 -18.51 2.07 2.11
C SER A 223 -18.35 2.23 3.62
N VAL A 224 -18.88 3.31 4.21
CA VAL A 224 -18.79 3.55 5.65
C VAL A 224 -19.61 2.54 6.44
N MET A 225 -20.85 2.28 6.02
CA MET A 225 -21.72 1.29 6.68
C MET A 225 -21.10 -0.11 6.65
N LEU A 226 -20.61 -0.51 5.48
CA LEU A 226 -19.91 -1.77 5.30
C LEU A 226 -18.66 -1.85 6.19
N ALA A 227 -17.82 -0.81 6.20
CA ALA A 227 -16.60 -0.79 7.00
C ALA A 227 -16.85 -0.83 8.50
N ILE A 228 -17.84 -0.11 9.02
CA ILE A 228 -18.20 -0.16 10.44
C ILE A 228 -18.67 -1.56 10.83
N MET A 229 -19.59 -2.14 10.04
CA MET A 229 -20.15 -3.47 10.35
C MET A 229 -19.08 -4.56 10.23
N THR A 230 -18.33 -4.58 9.14
CA THR A 230 -17.24 -5.54 8.91
C THR A 230 -16.18 -5.45 10.00
N ALA A 231 -15.72 -4.24 10.35
CA ALA A 231 -14.70 -4.05 11.37
C ALA A 231 -15.18 -4.48 12.77
N THR A 232 -16.41 -4.12 13.14
CA THR A 232 -17.00 -4.53 14.42
C THR A 232 -17.07 -6.04 14.53
N THR A 233 -17.65 -6.71 13.53
CA THR A 233 -17.82 -8.17 13.56
C THR A 233 -16.48 -8.90 13.50
N SER A 234 -15.54 -8.43 12.67
CA SER A 234 -14.20 -9.02 12.58
C SER A 234 -13.43 -8.90 13.90
N VAL A 235 -13.57 -7.79 14.62
CA VAL A 235 -12.96 -7.59 15.94
C VAL A 235 -13.60 -8.48 17.00
N LEU A 236 -14.93 -8.60 17.00
CA LEU A 236 -15.64 -9.48 17.93
C LEU A 236 -15.27 -10.95 17.72
N LEU A 237 -15.24 -11.40 16.46
CA LEU A 237 -14.80 -12.76 16.11
C LEU A 237 -13.31 -12.96 16.41
N GLY A 238 -12.45 -12.01 16.04
CA GLY A 238 -11.03 -12.05 16.31
C GLY A 238 -10.72 -12.12 17.82
N LEU A 239 -11.46 -11.37 18.63
CA LEU A 239 -11.38 -11.45 20.09
C LEU A 239 -11.85 -12.82 20.60
N ALA A 240 -12.95 -13.36 20.09
CA ALA A 240 -13.43 -14.69 20.48
C ALA A 240 -12.38 -15.77 20.17
N PHE A 241 -11.77 -15.75 18.98
CA PHE A 241 -10.67 -16.65 18.63
C PHE A 241 -9.45 -16.46 19.52
N ALA A 242 -9.03 -15.21 19.79
CA ALA A 242 -7.90 -14.90 20.65
C ALA A 242 -8.12 -15.41 22.09
N LEU A 243 -9.31 -15.19 22.67
CA LEU A 243 -9.67 -15.66 24.01
C LEU A 243 -9.71 -17.18 24.10
N ILE A 244 -10.25 -17.88 23.09
CA ILE A 244 -10.21 -19.35 23.06
C ILE A 244 -8.77 -19.85 22.98
N PHE A 245 -7.96 -19.26 22.11
CA PHE A 245 -6.59 -19.70 21.87
C PHE A 245 -5.70 -19.54 23.12
N THR A 246 -5.82 -18.39 23.80
CA THR A 246 -4.93 -17.97 24.89
C THR A 246 -5.45 -18.31 26.29
N ARG A 247 -6.78 -18.27 26.51
CA ARG A 247 -7.40 -18.38 27.85
C ARG A 247 -8.21 -19.65 28.07
N THR A 248 -8.15 -20.63 27.15
CA THR A 248 -8.83 -21.92 27.31
C THR A 248 -7.95 -23.12 26.95
N ASP A 249 -8.31 -24.30 27.48
CA ASP A 249 -7.67 -25.59 27.21
C ASP A 249 -8.20 -26.28 25.94
N PHE A 250 -8.55 -25.50 24.91
CA PHE A 250 -9.02 -26.05 23.65
C PHE A 250 -7.96 -26.97 23.03
N LYS A 251 -8.28 -28.24 22.75
CA LYS A 251 -7.29 -29.25 22.33
C LYS A 251 -6.80 -29.06 20.88
N ALA A 252 -7.66 -28.58 19.98
CA ALA A 252 -7.33 -28.42 18.56
C ALA A 252 -6.84 -27.01 18.19
N LYS A 253 -6.01 -26.37 19.04
CA LYS A 253 -5.50 -25.00 18.82
C LYS A 253 -4.84 -24.80 17.44
N PRO A 254 -4.01 -25.73 16.93
CA PRO A 254 -3.37 -25.56 15.63
C PRO A 254 -4.38 -25.48 14.48
N LEU A 255 -5.41 -26.33 14.51
CA LEU A 255 -6.47 -26.35 13.49
C LEU A 255 -7.29 -25.05 13.55
N LEU A 256 -7.68 -24.61 14.75
CA LEU A 256 -8.42 -23.35 14.91
C LEU A 256 -7.61 -22.16 14.38
N ARG A 257 -6.31 -22.09 14.72
CA ARG A 257 -5.40 -21.06 14.23
C ARG A 257 -5.28 -21.10 12.69
N MET A 258 -5.13 -22.29 12.11
CA MET A 258 -5.08 -22.45 10.65
C MET A 258 -6.35 -21.93 9.99
N LEU A 259 -7.53 -22.33 10.47
CA LEU A 259 -8.82 -21.91 9.92
C LEU A 259 -9.05 -20.40 10.07
N THR A 260 -8.60 -19.79 11.16
CA THR A 260 -8.70 -18.33 11.34
C THR A 260 -7.70 -17.57 10.46
N VAL A 261 -6.54 -18.13 10.14
CA VAL A 261 -5.48 -17.42 9.40
C VAL A 261 -5.56 -17.62 7.89
N ILE A 262 -6.00 -18.77 7.39
CA ILE A 262 -6.02 -19.08 5.94
C ILE A 262 -6.70 -18.01 5.05
N PRO A 263 -7.75 -17.28 5.49
CA PRO A 263 -8.36 -16.23 4.66
C PRO A 263 -7.47 -15.03 4.34
N ILE A 264 -6.42 -14.76 5.13
CA ILE A 264 -5.52 -13.64 4.84
C ILE A 264 -4.63 -13.90 3.62
N ILE A 265 -4.37 -15.17 3.31
CA ILE A 265 -3.51 -15.58 2.19
C ILE A 265 -4.32 -15.64 0.89
N THR A 266 -5.64 -15.84 1.00
CA THR A 266 -6.51 -16.06 -0.15
C THR A 266 -6.92 -14.72 -0.76
N PRO A 267 -6.78 -14.54 -2.08
CA PRO A 267 -7.22 -13.31 -2.74
C PRO A 267 -8.71 -13.03 -2.47
N PRO A 268 -9.12 -11.78 -2.20
CA PRO A 268 -10.50 -11.46 -1.84
C PRO A 268 -11.54 -11.98 -2.84
N PHE A 269 -11.27 -11.82 -4.15
CA PHE A 269 -12.18 -12.29 -5.19
C PHE A 269 -12.44 -13.82 -5.16
N VAL A 270 -11.48 -14.62 -4.67
CA VAL A 270 -11.64 -16.09 -4.54
C VAL A 270 -12.66 -16.41 -3.46
N ILE A 271 -12.63 -15.69 -2.34
CA ILE A 271 -13.65 -15.80 -1.28
C ILE A 271 -15.02 -15.39 -1.85
N GLY A 272 -15.09 -14.27 -2.57
CA GLY A 272 -16.32 -13.84 -3.22
C GLY A 272 -16.90 -14.89 -4.17
N LEU A 273 -16.07 -15.49 -5.02
CA LEU A 273 -16.48 -16.57 -5.92
C LEU A 273 -16.92 -17.82 -5.15
N ALA A 274 -16.21 -18.21 -4.09
CA ALA A 274 -16.59 -19.35 -3.26
C ALA A 274 -17.97 -19.17 -2.62
N LEU A 275 -18.28 -17.96 -2.15
CA LEU A 275 -19.60 -17.63 -1.64
C LEU A 275 -20.67 -17.63 -2.73
N ILE A 276 -20.35 -17.26 -3.97
CA ILE A 276 -21.27 -17.43 -5.12
C ILE A 276 -21.51 -18.92 -5.40
N LEU A 277 -20.48 -19.76 -5.34
CA LEU A 277 -20.63 -21.21 -5.55
C LEU A 277 -21.44 -21.87 -4.43
N LEU A 278 -21.40 -21.33 -3.21
CA LEU A 278 -22.16 -21.85 -2.08
C LEU A 278 -23.59 -21.31 -2.03
N PHE A 279 -23.77 -19.99 -2.16
CA PHE A 279 -25.01 -19.26 -1.89
C PHE A 279 -25.61 -18.53 -3.10
N GLY A 280 -24.98 -18.58 -4.27
CA GLY A 280 -25.56 -18.06 -5.51
C GLY A 280 -26.85 -18.78 -5.88
N ARG A 281 -27.52 -18.31 -6.95
CA ARG A 281 -28.81 -18.87 -7.39
C ARG A 281 -28.77 -20.38 -7.65
N THR A 282 -27.65 -20.86 -8.18
CA THR A 282 -27.36 -22.28 -8.45
C THR A 282 -26.34 -22.85 -7.46
N GLY A 283 -26.07 -22.14 -6.36
CA GLY A 283 -25.09 -22.56 -5.36
C GLY A 283 -25.59 -23.74 -4.54
N THR A 284 -24.67 -24.54 -4.01
CA THR A 284 -24.99 -25.81 -3.34
C THR A 284 -25.92 -25.62 -2.14
N ALA A 285 -25.65 -24.64 -1.27
CA ALA A 285 -26.47 -24.40 -0.10
C ALA A 285 -27.84 -23.82 -0.47
N THR A 286 -27.90 -22.90 -1.45
CA THR A 286 -29.17 -22.34 -1.93
C THR A 286 -30.03 -23.40 -2.63
N ALA A 287 -29.43 -24.28 -3.41
CA ALA A 287 -30.13 -25.39 -4.06
C ALA A 287 -30.68 -26.37 -3.03
N LEU A 288 -29.84 -26.83 -2.08
CA LEU A 288 -30.29 -27.72 -0.99
C LEU A 288 -31.41 -27.09 -0.17
N PHE A 289 -31.31 -25.81 0.17
CA PHE A 289 -32.36 -25.11 0.92
C PHE A 289 -33.66 -25.00 0.13
N ALA A 290 -33.59 -24.66 -1.16
CA ALA A 290 -34.75 -24.61 -2.03
C ALA A 290 -35.43 -25.98 -2.18
N ASP A 291 -34.64 -27.05 -2.33
CA ASP A 291 -35.14 -28.41 -2.49
C ASP A 291 -35.76 -28.96 -1.18
N LEU A 292 -35.21 -28.59 -0.02
CA LEU A 292 -35.71 -29.00 1.30
C LEU A 292 -36.97 -28.24 1.75
N PHE A 293 -37.03 -26.94 1.48
CA PHE A 293 -38.11 -26.07 1.98
C PHE A 293 -39.11 -25.63 0.91
N GLY A 294 -38.92 -26.03 -0.35
CA GLY A 294 -39.80 -25.67 -1.47
C GLY A 294 -39.80 -24.18 -1.81
N VAL A 295 -38.74 -23.44 -1.45
CA VAL A 295 -38.65 -21.99 -1.64
C VAL A 295 -37.95 -21.65 -2.96
N GLU A 296 -38.36 -20.57 -3.62
CA GLU A 296 -37.69 -20.12 -4.85
C GLU A 296 -36.22 -19.74 -4.64
N LYS A 297 -35.38 -20.11 -5.61
CA LYS A 297 -33.95 -19.80 -5.62
C LYS A 297 -33.73 -18.30 -5.86
N THR A 298 -33.43 -17.55 -4.81
CA THR A 298 -33.16 -16.11 -4.88
C THR A 298 -31.68 -15.79 -5.07
N ARG A 299 -31.38 -14.52 -5.40
CA ARG A 299 -30.01 -13.98 -5.58
C ARG A 299 -29.55 -13.21 -4.34
N TRP A 300 -29.93 -13.67 -3.15
CA TRP A 300 -29.76 -12.93 -1.89
C TRP A 300 -28.29 -12.64 -1.52
N ILE A 301 -27.35 -13.46 -2.00
CA ILE A 301 -25.91 -13.27 -1.73
C ILE A 301 -25.35 -12.02 -2.43
N TYR A 302 -26.00 -11.50 -3.48
CA TYR A 302 -25.52 -10.29 -4.16
C TYR A 302 -25.97 -9.03 -3.43
N GLY A 303 -25.10 -8.04 -3.33
CA GLY A 303 -25.32 -6.78 -2.63
C GLY A 303 -24.62 -6.72 -1.27
N PHE A 304 -25.14 -5.88 -0.36
CA PHE A 304 -24.51 -5.62 0.94
C PHE A 304 -24.19 -6.90 1.73
N GLY A 305 -25.15 -7.82 1.84
CA GLY A 305 -25.03 -9.01 2.69
C GLY A 305 -23.88 -9.95 2.30
N GLY A 306 -23.72 -10.26 1.01
CA GLY A 306 -22.60 -11.09 0.57
C GLY A 306 -21.27 -10.39 0.62
N VAL A 307 -21.22 -9.09 0.25
CA VAL A 307 -19.97 -8.32 0.36
C VAL A 307 -19.51 -8.25 1.82
N TYR A 308 -20.43 -7.97 2.74
CA TYR A 308 -20.18 -7.99 4.19
C TYR A 308 -19.67 -9.37 4.65
N LEU A 309 -20.36 -10.45 4.29
CA LEU A 309 -19.96 -11.81 4.68
C LEU A 309 -18.56 -12.18 4.17
N ALA A 310 -18.26 -11.83 2.92
CA ALA A 310 -16.96 -12.04 2.30
C ALA A 310 -15.86 -11.28 3.04
N GLN A 311 -16.09 -10.01 3.34
CA GLN A 311 -15.12 -9.17 4.03
C GLN A 311 -14.88 -9.60 5.47
N VAL A 312 -15.91 -9.99 6.23
CA VAL A 312 -15.73 -10.53 7.58
C VAL A 312 -14.87 -11.79 7.51
N LEU A 313 -15.04 -12.65 6.50
CA LEU A 313 -14.19 -13.82 6.31
C LEU A 313 -12.74 -13.43 6.00
N SER A 314 -12.53 -12.45 5.11
CA SER A 314 -11.21 -11.95 4.72
C SER A 314 -10.47 -11.23 5.86
N PHE A 315 -11.17 -10.48 6.73
CA PHE A 315 -10.55 -9.54 7.66
C PHE A 315 -10.59 -9.93 9.15
N THR A 316 -11.38 -10.94 9.53
CA THR A 316 -11.25 -11.61 10.85
C THR A 316 -9.82 -12.08 11.17
N PRO A 317 -9.03 -12.65 10.23
CA PRO A 317 -7.64 -13.04 10.49
C PRO A 317 -6.76 -11.88 10.99
N ILE A 318 -6.94 -10.69 10.40
CA ILE A 318 -6.17 -9.49 10.76
C ILE A 318 -6.49 -9.08 12.19
N ALA A 319 -7.77 -9.03 12.54
CA ALA A 319 -8.20 -8.74 13.90
C ALA A 319 -7.68 -9.78 14.91
N PHE A 320 -7.76 -11.07 14.58
CA PHE A 320 -7.21 -12.15 15.41
C PHE A 320 -5.70 -12.00 15.66
N LEU A 321 -4.90 -11.76 14.62
CA LEU A 321 -3.45 -11.62 14.74
C LEU A 321 -3.02 -10.41 15.57
N VAL A 322 -3.80 -9.32 15.54
CA VAL A 322 -3.57 -8.17 16.43
C VAL A 322 -3.98 -8.52 17.87
N LEU A 323 -5.15 -9.14 18.05
CA LEU A 323 -5.74 -9.35 19.36
C LEU A 323 -5.09 -10.49 20.15
N ILE A 324 -4.54 -11.52 19.49
CA ILE A 324 -3.80 -12.57 20.18
C ILE A 324 -2.63 -12.00 20.99
N GLY A 325 -1.81 -11.14 20.38
CA GLY A 325 -0.70 -10.48 21.08
C GLY A 325 -1.16 -9.50 22.16
N VAL A 326 -2.32 -8.85 21.98
CA VAL A 326 -2.91 -7.97 23.01
C VAL A 326 -3.38 -8.78 24.23
N VAL A 327 -4.02 -9.92 23.99
CA VAL A 327 -4.54 -10.79 25.07
C VAL A 327 -3.40 -11.50 25.81
N GLU A 328 -2.37 -11.94 25.10
CA GLU A 328 -1.14 -12.52 25.66
C GLU A 328 -0.33 -11.48 26.43
N GLY A 329 -0.30 -10.23 25.95
CA GLY A 329 0.44 -9.13 26.58
C GLY A 329 -0.19 -8.57 27.87
N ILE A 330 -1.28 -9.14 28.37
CA ILE A 330 -1.86 -8.77 29.67
C ILE A 330 -1.21 -9.62 30.76
N SER A 331 -0.49 -8.95 31.66
CA SER A 331 0.17 -9.57 32.81
C SER A 331 -0.79 -10.46 33.62
N PRO A 332 -0.50 -11.77 33.77
CA PRO A 332 -1.21 -12.65 34.71
C PRO A 332 -1.25 -12.10 36.13
N SER A 333 -0.16 -11.49 36.61
CA SER A 333 -0.06 -10.92 37.95
C SER A 333 -1.13 -9.87 38.25
N MET A 334 -1.55 -9.07 37.25
CA MET A 334 -2.64 -8.09 37.40
C MET A 334 -4.01 -8.76 37.61
N GLU A 335 -4.22 -9.92 36.98
CA GLU A 335 -5.46 -10.68 37.11
C GLU A 335 -5.50 -11.44 38.45
N GLU A 336 -4.39 -12.05 38.85
CA GLU A 336 -4.22 -12.71 40.16
C GLU A 336 -4.38 -11.72 41.33
N ALA A 337 -3.86 -10.50 41.20
CA ALA A 337 -4.06 -9.43 42.18
C ALA A 337 -5.55 -9.07 42.35
N SER A 338 -6.33 -9.06 41.25
CA SER A 338 -7.76 -8.84 41.34
C SER A 338 -8.49 -9.97 42.08
N GLN A 339 -8.07 -11.22 41.88
CA GLN A 339 -8.64 -12.38 42.56
C GLN A 339 -8.30 -12.38 44.05
N THR A 340 -7.14 -11.87 44.44
CA THR A 340 -6.75 -11.67 45.85
C THR A 340 -7.65 -10.64 46.56
N LEU A 341 -8.30 -9.74 45.80
CA LEU A 341 -9.31 -8.81 46.29
C LEU A 341 -10.75 -9.38 46.18
N ASP A 342 -10.88 -10.70 46.16
CA ASP A 342 -12.16 -11.44 46.00
C ASP A 342 -12.93 -11.15 44.70
N ALA A 343 -12.26 -10.66 43.66
CA ALA A 343 -12.90 -10.51 42.36
C ALA A 343 -13.11 -11.87 41.68
N ASN A 344 -14.34 -12.15 41.24
CA ASN A 344 -14.65 -13.32 40.42
C ASN A 344 -14.18 -13.13 38.96
N ALA A 345 -14.15 -14.22 38.18
CA ALA A 345 -13.65 -14.20 36.80
C ALA A 345 -14.33 -13.17 35.87
N TRP A 346 -15.62 -12.87 36.07
CA TRP A 346 -16.30 -11.82 35.29
C TRP A 346 -15.85 -10.42 35.73
N GLN A 347 -15.68 -10.18 37.03
CA GLN A 347 -15.15 -8.94 37.56
C GLN A 347 -13.71 -8.71 37.09
N THR A 348 -12.83 -9.72 37.18
CA THR A 348 -11.47 -9.68 36.63
C THR A 348 -11.49 -9.33 35.14
N PHE A 349 -12.30 -10.03 34.35
CA PHE A 349 -12.41 -9.73 32.92
C PHE A 349 -12.94 -8.31 32.66
N ARG A 350 -14.00 -7.87 33.35
CA ARG A 350 -14.69 -6.60 33.08
C ARG A 350 -13.90 -5.37 33.56
N TYR A 351 -13.17 -5.48 34.66
CA TYR A 351 -12.47 -4.37 35.32
C TYR A 351 -10.96 -4.38 35.09
N VAL A 352 -10.35 -5.53 34.79
CA VAL A 352 -8.90 -5.63 34.54
C VAL A 352 -8.65 -5.94 33.06
N SER A 353 -8.97 -7.15 32.59
CA SER A 353 -8.57 -7.60 31.26
C SER A 353 -9.18 -6.76 30.14
N PHE A 354 -10.50 -6.52 30.14
CA PHE A 354 -11.19 -5.78 29.07
C PHE A 354 -10.73 -4.33 28.94
N PRO A 355 -10.63 -3.52 30.01
CA PRO A 355 -10.06 -2.18 29.92
C PRO A 355 -8.63 -2.15 29.37
N LEU A 356 -7.80 -3.14 29.72
CA LEU A 356 -6.44 -3.29 29.18
C LEU A 356 -6.43 -3.72 27.70
N MET A 357 -7.44 -4.47 27.23
CA MET A 357 -7.60 -4.83 25.82
C MET A 357 -8.12 -3.69 24.93
N ARG A 358 -8.84 -2.69 25.49
CA ARG A 358 -9.50 -1.62 24.70
C ARG A 358 -8.60 -0.91 23.67
N PRO A 359 -7.34 -0.54 23.98
CA PRO A 359 -6.45 0.09 22.99
C PRO A 359 -6.14 -0.86 21.83
N GLY A 360 -5.92 -2.14 22.14
CA GLY A 360 -5.72 -3.18 21.15
C GLY A 360 -6.96 -3.45 20.30
N LEU A 361 -8.15 -3.45 20.92
CA LEU A 361 -9.44 -3.55 20.21
C LEU A 361 -9.67 -2.36 19.27
N ALA A 362 -9.37 -1.13 19.73
CA ALA A 362 -9.47 0.06 18.90
C ALA A 362 -8.48 0.02 17.72
N ASN A 363 -7.27 -0.51 17.94
CA ASN A 363 -6.29 -0.72 16.87
C ASN A 363 -6.76 -1.79 15.86
N ALA A 364 -7.22 -2.95 16.34
CA ALA A 364 -7.77 -4.00 15.49
C ALA A 364 -8.97 -3.50 14.67
N PHE A 365 -9.87 -2.74 15.29
CA PHE A 365 -11.01 -2.11 14.61
C PHE A 365 -10.56 -1.15 13.52
N LEU A 366 -9.61 -0.26 13.81
CA LEU A 366 -9.08 0.68 12.81
C LEU A 366 -8.49 -0.06 11.61
N LEU A 367 -7.68 -1.10 11.85
CA LEU A 367 -7.09 -1.91 10.79
C LEU A 367 -8.17 -2.57 9.94
N SER A 368 -9.12 -3.29 10.54
CA SER A 368 -10.22 -3.93 9.80
C SER A 368 -11.12 -2.92 9.07
N PHE A 369 -11.30 -1.72 9.63
CA PHE A 369 -12.09 -0.65 9.02
C PHE A 369 -11.41 -0.10 7.76
N ILE A 370 -10.11 0.20 7.83
CA ILE A 370 -9.33 0.68 6.68
C ILE A 370 -9.26 -0.39 5.58
N GLU A 371 -9.05 -1.66 5.95
CA GLU A 371 -9.02 -2.76 4.98
C GLU A 371 -10.38 -2.95 4.29
N SER A 372 -11.50 -2.84 5.02
CA SER A 372 -12.83 -2.90 4.43
C SER A 372 -13.12 -1.74 3.47
N LEU A 373 -12.70 -0.52 3.80
CA LEU A 373 -12.80 0.64 2.91
C LEU A 373 -11.94 0.50 1.65
N ALA A 374 -10.76 -0.11 1.79
CA ALA A 374 -9.81 -0.31 0.69
C ALA A 374 -10.14 -1.54 -0.18
N ASP A 375 -11.01 -2.43 0.28
CA ASP A 375 -11.35 -3.66 -0.43
C ASP A 375 -12.08 -3.36 -1.73
N PHE A 376 -11.59 -3.99 -2.79
CA PHE A 376 -12.11 -3.87 -4.14
C PHE A 376 -12.64 -5.20 -4.67
N GLY A 377 -12.01 -6.31 -4.29
CA GLY A 377 -12.28 -7.62 -4.90
C GLY A 377 -13.66 -8.17 -4.52
N ASN A 378 -14.02 -8.13 -3.23
CA ASN A 378 -15.32 -8.64 -2.79
C ASN A 378 -16.48 -7.81 -3.35
N PRO A 379 -16.48 -6.45 -3.25
CA PRO A 379 -17.54 -5.64 -3.80
C PRO A 379 -17.67 -5.76 -5.32
N LEU A 380 -16.56 -5.90 -6.07
CA LEU A 380 -16.61 -6.11 -7.52
C LEU A 380 -17.39 -7.38 -7.90
N VAL A 381 -17.14 -8.48 -7.19
CA VAL A 381 -17.72 -9.79 -7.51
C VAL A 381 -19.13 -9.96 -6.95
N LEU A 382 -19.36 -9.50 -5.72
CA LEU A 382 -20.62 -9.72 -5.00
C LEU A 382 -21.56 -8.51 -5.00
N GLY A 383 -21.11 -7.31 -5.37
CA GLY A 383 -21.94 -6.10 -5.39
C GLY A 383 -23.11 -6.15 -6.40
N GLY A 384 -23.04 -7.07 -7.38
CA GLY A 384 -24.16 -7.39 -8.28
C GLY A 384 -24.63 -6.21 -9.15
N GLY A 385 -23.78 -5.20 -9.34
CA GLY A 385 -24.06 -3.97 -10.09
C GLY A 385 -25.07 -3.02 -9.43
N ARG A 386 -25.53 -3.33 -8.22
CA ARG A 386 -26.54 -2.55 -7.47
C ARG A 386 -26.01 -2.02 -6.14
N PHE A 387 -24.94 -2.62 -5.62
CA PHE A 387 -24.27 -2.20 -4.40
C PHE A 387 -22.85 -1.76 -4.75
N ASN A 388 -22.69 -0.44 -4.91
CA ASN A 388 -21.41 0.15 -5.26
C ASN A 388 -20.80 0.79 -4.03
N VAL A 389 -19.48 0.63 -3.91
CA VAL A 389 -18.64 1.25 -2.88
C VAL A 389 -17.62 2.17 -3.55
N LEU A 390 -16.95 3.02 -2.75
CA LEU A 390 -15.98 3.98 -3.25
C LEU A 390 -14.86 3.30 -4.05
N SER A 391 -14.34 2.17 -3.57
CA SER A 391 -13.25 1.43 -4.23
C SER A 391 -13.62 0.97 -5.65
N THR A 392 -14.83 0.45 -5.86
CA THR A 392 -15.32 0.01 -7.17
C THR A 392 -15.65 1.19 -8.08
N GLU A 393 -16.23 2.27 -7.54
CA GLU A 393 -16.56 3.47 -8.32
C GLU A 393 -15.31 4.22 -8.79
N ILE A 394 -14.25 4.26 -7.96
CA ILE A 394 -12.94 4.80 -8.35
C ILE A 394 -12.40 4.04 -9.57
N TYR A 395 -12.46 2.70 -9.54
CA TYR A 395 -12.00 1.87 -10.66
C TYR A 395 -12.80 2.10 -11.93
N PHE A 396 -14.14 2.05 -11.86
CA PHE A 396 -15.00 2.25 -13.03
C PHE A 396 -14.99 3.68 -13.55
N SER A 397 -14.66 4.69 -12.73
CA SER A 397 -14.47 6.06 -13.22
C SER A 397 -13.23 6.23 -14.10
N ILE A 398 -12.25 5.31 -14.00
CA ILE A 398 -11.03 5.32 -14.83
C ILE A 398 -11.15 4.38 -16.03
N VAL A 399 -11.66 3.16 -15.80
CA VAL A 399 -11.68 2.07 -16.80
C VAL A 399 -13.05 1.92 -17.49
N GLY A 400 -14.06 2.67 -17.03
CA GLY A 400 -15.42 2.62 -17.58
C GLY A 400 -15.54 3.19 -18.99
N THR A 401 -16.75 3.07 -19.54
CA THR A 401 -17.08 3.53 -20.91
C THR A 401 -16.86 5.02 -21.12
N VAL A 402 -17.01 5.83 -20.06
CA VAL A 402 -16.67 7.25 -20.03
C VAL A 402 -15.64 7.43 -18.91
N ALA A 403 -14.36 7.51 -19.28
CA ALA A 403 -13.30 7.78 -18.34
C ALA A 403 -13.40 9.23 -17.85
N ASP A 404 -13.62 9.42 -16.55
CA ASP A 404 -13.64 10.72 -15.88
C ASP A 404 -12.61 10.71 -14.72
N PRO A 405 -11.35 11.07 -15.02
CA PRO A 405 -10.29 11.16 -14.02
C PRO A 405 -10.60 12.15 -12.88
N ALA A 406 -11.39 13.19 -13.14
CA ALA A 406 -11.77 14.15 -12.11
C ALA A 406 -12.77 13.54 -11.12
N ARG A 407 -13.75 12.77 -11.61
CA ARG A 407 -14.64 11.97 -10.74
C ARG A 407 -13.87 10.96 -9.92
N ALA A 408 -12.96 10.20 -10.55
CA ALA A 408 -12.13 9.23 -9.84
C ALA A 408 -11.31 9.90 -8.72
N ALA A 409 -10.76 11.08 -9.00
CA ALA A 409 -10.03 11.89 -8.02
C ALA A 409 -10.92 12.36 -6.85
N ILE A 410 -12.14 12.83 -7.11
CA ILE A 410 -13.11 13.23 -6.07
C ILE A 410 -13.47 12.04 -5.17
N LEU A 411 -13.76 10.88 -5.76
CA LEU A 411 -14.06 9.65 -5.03
C LEU A 411 -12.85 9.19 -4.20
N ALA A 412 -11.64 9.31 -4.74
CA ALA A 412 -10.42 9.00 -4.03
C ALA A 412 -10.15 9.94 -2.84
N ILE A 413 -10.46 11.24 -2.98
CA ILE A 413 -10.42 12.20 -1.88
C ILE A 413 -11.44 11.83 -0.80
N ALA A 414 -12.66 11.45 -1.19
CA ALA A 414 -13.67 10.99 -0.24
C ALA A 414 -13.15 9.78 0.55
N LEU A 415 -12.59 8.77 -0.13
CA LEU A 415 -12.04 7.59 0.53
C LEU A 415 -10.82 7.90 1.42
N LEU A 416 -9.92 8.77 0.96
CA LEU A 416 -8.74 9.23 1.71
C LEU A 416 -9.14 10.03 2.96
N SER A 417 -10.14 10.90 2.86
CA SER A 417 -10.63 11.67 4.00
C SER A 417 -11.30 10.80 5.06
N LEU A 418 -12.04 9.76 4.66
CA LEU A 418 -12.62 8.77 5.58
C LEU A 418 -11.54 7.95 6.31
N THR A 419 -10.55 7.46 5.58
CA THR A 419 -9.46 6.65 6.16
C THR A 419 -8.55 7.48 7.07
N LEU A 420 -8.14 8.67 6.63
CA LEU A 420 -7.33 9.59 7.45
C LEU A 420 -8.12 10.09 8.66
N GLY A 421 -9.42 10.39 8.49
CA GLY A 421 -10.31 10.76 9.59
C GLY A 421 -10.40 9.67 10.66
N ALA A 422 -10.57 8.40 10.26
CA ALA A 422 -10.58 7.26 11.17
C ALA A 422 -9.24 7.09 11.89
N PHE A 423 -8.12 7.21 11.18
CA PHE A 423 -6.77 7.14 11.76
C PHE A 423 -6.53 8.25 12.80
N LEU A 424 -6.87 9.50 12.47
CA LEU A 424 -6.72 10.64 13.38
C LEU A 424 -7.63 10.52 14.60
N LEU A 425 -8.88 10.07 14.41
CA LEU A 425 -9.82 9.83 15.50
C LEU A 425 -9.31 8.74 16.45
N GLN A 426 -8.81 7.62 15.91
CA GLN A 426 -8.21 6.55 16.71
C GLN A 426 -6.98 7.05 17.46
N ARG A 427 -6.08 7.80 16.81
CA ARG A 427 -4.87 8.34 17.45
C ARG A 427 -5.22 9.27 18.61
N LYS A 428 -6.25 10.12 18.43
CA LYS A 428 -6.75 11.03 19.48
C LYS A 428 -7.43 10.26 20.62
N TRP A 429 -8.21 9.23 20.31
CA TRP A 429 -8.97 8.46 21.30
C TRP A 429 -8.08 7.54 22.14
N VAL A 430 -7.10 6.87 21.52
CA VAL A 430 -6.18 5.95 22.20
C VAL A 430 -5.13 6.71 23.02
N GLY A 431 -4.62 7.85 22.52
CA GLY A 431 -3.78 8.80 23.27
C GLY A 431 -2.48 8.22 23.86
N LYS A 432 -1.67 9.06 24.52
CA LYS A 432 -0.35 8.72 25.11
C LYS A 432 -0.41 7.80 26.35
N LYS A 433 -1.51 7.07 26.57
CA LYS A 433 -1.63 6.21 27.74
C LYS A 433 -0.83 4.93 27.49
N SER A 434 0.22 4.71 28.27
CA SER A 434 0.96 3.45 28.25
C SER A 434 0.10 2.39 28.93
N TYR A 435 -0.34 1.40 28.16
CA TYR A 435 -1.03 0.21 28.66
C TYR A 435 -0.08 -0.99 28.75
N ALA A 436 1.24 -0.72 28.77
CA ALA A 436 2.25 -1.75 28.97
C ALA A 436 2.05 -2.38 30.36
N THR A 437 1.65 -3.65 30.40
CA THR A 437 1.47 -4.40 31.65
C THR A 437 2.61 -5.38 31.92
N VAL A 438 3.31 -5.82 30.87
CA VAL A 438 4.55 -6.61 31.00
C VAL A 438 5.72 -5.64 31.15
N THR A 439 6.29 -5.60 32.35
CA THR A 439 7.52 -4.86 32.64
C THR A 439 8.73 -5.77 32.41
N GLY A 440 9.96 -5.25 32.42
CA GLY A 440 11.18 -6.06 32.28
C GLY A 440 11.43 -7.08 33.42
N LYS A 441 10.51 -7.23 34.37
CA LYS A 441 10.53 -8.28 35.39
C LYS A 441 9.80 -9.52 34.86
N ALA A 442 10.35 -10.70 35.15
CA ALA A 442 9.72 -11.96 34.81
C ALA A 442 8.31 -12.04 35.41
N ASP A 443 7.33 -12.28 34.55
CA ASP A 443 5.93 -12.52 34.92
C ASP A 443 5.68 -14.02 34.76
N SER A 444 5.47 -14.74 35.87
CA SER A 444 5.38 -16.20 35.90
C SER A 444 4.01 -16.72 36.31
N GLY A 445 3.00 -15.85 36.37
CA GLY A 445 1.63 -16.23 36.72
C GLY A 445 0.90 -16.96 35.59
N GLN A 446 -0.23 -17.58 35.91
CA GLN A 446 -1.14 -18.15 34.91
C GLN A 446 -2.27 -17.17 34.66
N HIS A 447 -2.61 -16.98 33.39
CA HIS A 447 -3.76 -16.17 33.01
C HIS A 447 -5.05 -16.64 33.71
N ALA A 448 -5.85 -15.71 34.20
CA ALA A 448 -7.12 -16.03 34.84
C ALA A 448 -8.06 -16.78 33.88
N ALA A 449 -8.73 -17.81 34.40
CA ALA A 449 -9.75 -18.54 33.65
C ALA A 449 -10.91 -17.62 33.25
N LEU A 450 -11.44 -17.82 32.04
CA LEU A 450 -12.61 -17.07 31.58
C LEU A 450 -13.85 -17.40 32.39
N SER A 451 -14.69 -16.39 32.64
CA SER A 451 -16.02 -16.61 33.20
C SER A 451 -16.86 -17.49 32.28
N ARG A 452 -17.78 -18.28 32.85
CA ARG A 452 -18.62 -19.23 32.10
C ARG A 452 -19.38 -18.56 30.95
N GLY A 453 -19.91 -17.35 31.18
CA GLY A 453 -20.63 -16.59 30.15
C GLY A 453 -19.74 -16.16 28.98
N VAL A 454 -18.56 -15.59 29.28
CA VAL A 454 -17.61 -15.16 28.23
C VAL A 454 -17.08 -16.36 27.45
N LYS A 455 -16.77 -17.47 28.15
CA LYS A 455 -16.34 -18.73 27.53
C LYS A 455 -17.40 -19.25 26.55
N ILE A 456 -18.66 -19.35 26.96
CA ILE A 456 -19.76 -19.81 26.11
C ILE A 456 -19.94 -18.88 24.90
N ALA A 457 -19.96 -17.57 25.11
CA ALA A 457 -20.10 -16.59 24.02
C ALA A 457 -18.96 -16.69 23.00
N ALA A 458 -17.72 -16.86 23.46
CA ALA A 458 -16.57 -17.05 22.59
C ALA A 458 -16.71 -18.34 21.76
N TYR A 459 -17.05 -19.48 22.37
CA TYR A 459 -17.25 -20.72 21.63
C TYR A 459 -18.44 -20.67 20.67
N ALA A 460 -19.56 -20.06 21.08
CA ALA A 460 -20.79 -19.96 20.29
C ALA A 460 -20.61 -19.08 19.05
N THR A 461 -19.63 -18.17 19.04
CA THR A 461 -19.33 -17.31 17.89
C THR A 461 -18.19 -17.88 17.05
N ALA A 462 -17.08 -18.28 17.68
CA ALA A 462 -15.87 -18.71 16.97
C ALA A 462 -16.00 -20.08 16.30
N LEU A 463 -16.62 -21.08 16.95
CA LEU A 463 -16.69 -22.44 16.37
C LEU A 463 -17.59 -22.51 15.14
N PRO A 464 -18.82 -21.94 15.12
CA PRO A 464 -19.62 -21.89 13.91
C PRO A 464 -18.93 -21.13 12.78
N TRP A 465 -18.21 -20.05 13.12
CA TRP A 465 -17.45 -19.28 12.12
C TRP A 465 -16.26 -20.07 11.55
N ALA A 466 -15.55 -20.81 12.39
CA ALA A 466 -14.47 -21.71 11.95
C ALA A 466 -15.01 -22.85 11.08
N ALA A 467 -16.15 -23.43 11.44
CA ALA A 467 -16.83 -24.44 10.63
C ALA A 467 -17.29 -23.87 9.28
N PHE A 468 -17.88 -22.67 9.28
CA PHE A 468 -18.24 -21.96 8.06
C PHE A 468 -17.02 -21.72 7.16
N THR A 469 -15.91 -21.27 7.74
CA THR A 469 -14.65 -21.11 7.02
C THR A 469 -14.18 -22.44 6.42
N ALA A 470 -14.18 -23.51 7.21
CA ALA A 470 -13.82 -24.85 6.72
C ALA A 470 -14.70 -25.30 5.55
N VAL A 471 -16.01 -25.04 5.60
CA VAL A 471 -16.95 -25.32 4.49
C VAL A 471 -16.57 -24.52 3.25
N VAL A 472 -16.38 -23.20 3.36
CA VAL A 472 -16.02 -22.35 2.21
C VAL A 472 -14.73 -22.84 1.54
N TYR A 473 -13.70 -23.16 2.31
CA TYR A 473 -12.42 -23.65 1.76
C TYR A 473 -12.52 -25.06 1.18
N SER A 474 -13.30 -25.94 1.82
CA SER A 474 -13.58 -27.27 1.29
C SER A 474 -14.30 -27.18 -0.06
N MET A 475 -15.23 -26.23 -0.20
CA MET A 475 -15.94 -25.98 -1.46
C MET A 475 -15.04 -25.39 -2.54
N ILE A 476 -14.05 -24.53 -2.20
CA ILE A 476 -13.06 -24.05 -3.17
C ILE A 476 -12.26 -25.24 -3.74
N ILE A 477 -11.78 -26.12 -2.86
CA ILE A 477 -11.02 -27.31 -3.27
C ILE A 477 -11.91 -28.22 -4.11
N PHE A 478 -13.10 -28.55 -3.65
CA PHE A 478 -14.02 -29.42 -4.39
C PHE A 478 -14.41 -28.82 -5.75
N GLY A 479 -14.67 -27.52 -5.82
CA GLY A 479 -15.01 -26.80 -7.06
C GLY A 479 -13.93 -26.84 -8.12
N SER A 480 -12.66 -26.96 -7.73
CA SER A 480 -11.54 -27.11 -8.67
C SER A 480 -11.55 -28.45 -9.44
N PHE A 481 -12.27 -29.45 -8.94
CA PHE A 481 -12.39 -30.77 -9.54
C PHE A 481 -13.72 -31.00 -10.28
N VAL A 482 -14.61 -30.02 -10.31
CA VAL A 482 -15.96 -30.15 -10.89
C VAL A 482 -16.00 -29.51 -12.28
N LYS A 483 -16.57 -30.20 -13.28
CA LYS A 483 -16.67 -29.66 -14.65
C LYS A 483 -17.43 -28.34 -14.73
N LEU A 484 -18.69 -28.34 -14.29
CA LEU A 484 -19.56 -27.17 -14.33
C LEU A 484 -20.42 -27.12 -13.06
N TRP A 485 -20.03 -26.28 -12.12
CA TRP A 485 -20.69 -26.20 -10.83
C TRP A 485 -22.19 -25.88 -10.94
N GLY A 486 -23.01 -26.60 -10.17
CA GLY A 486 -24.47 -26.44 -10.16
C GLY A 486 -25.20 -27.05 -11.38
N TYR A 487 -24.47 -27.67 -12.31
CA TYR A 487 -25.06 -28.36 -13.47
C TYR A 487 -24.47 -29.76 -13.67
N ASP A 488 -23.15 -29.86 -13.82
CA ASP A 488 -22.42 -31.12 -13.97
C ASP A 488 -21.32 -31.21 -12.89
N SER A 489 -21.63 -31.98 -11.84
CA SER A 489 -20.72 -32.24 -10.71
C SER A 489 -19.71 -33.37 -10.96
N SER A 490 -19.57 -33.84 -12.22
CA SER A 490 -18.61 -34.88 -12.54
C SER A 490 -17.17 -34.41 -12.34
N PHE A 491 -16.35 -35.34 -11.82
CA PHE A 491 -14.94 -35.11 -11.53
C PHE A 491 -14.14 -34.87 -12.82
N THR A 492 -13.24 -33.90 -12.82
CA THR A 492 -12.39 -33.56 -13.97
C THR A 492 -11.02 -33.00 -13.58
N TRP A 493 -10.02 -33.31 -14.42
CA TRP A 493 -8.70 -32.67 -14.41
C TRP A 493 -8.56 -31.56 -15.46
N ALA A 494 -9.62 -31.29 -16.24
CA ALA A 494 -9.56 -30.37 -17.38
C ALA A 494 -9.12 -28.96 -16.99
N HIS A 495 -9.53 -28.46 -15.82
CA HIS A 495 -9.13 -27.15 -15.31
C HIS A 495 -7.61 -27.05 -15.11
N TYR A 496 -7.00 -28.05 -14.49
CA TYR A 496 -5.55 -28.11 -14.25
C TYR A 496 -4.76 -28.28 -15.54
N ILE A 497 -5.23 -29.14 -16.46
CA ILE A 497 -4.60 -29.33 -17.78
C ILE A 497 -4.66 -28.03 -18.59
N ARG A 498 -5.79 -27.32 -18.56
CA ARG A 498 -5.93 -26.01 -19.23
C ARG A 498 -5.08 -24.92 -18.58
N ALA A 499 -5.00 -24.91 -17.26
CA ALA A 499 -4.23 -23.93 -16.50
C ALA A 499 -2.72 -24.12 -16.64
N PHE A 500 -2.22 -25.35 -16.49
CA PHE A 500 -0.79 -25.68 -16.39
C PHE A 500 -0.29 -26.63 -17.50
N GLY A 501 -1.01 -26.75 -18.61
CA GLY A 501 -0.65 -27.64 -19.70
C GLY A 501 0.73 -27.36 -20.31
N ILE A 502 1.51 -28.42 -20.51
CA ILE A 502 2.81 -28.37 -21.19
C ILE A 502 2.65 -29.12 -22.50
N LYS A 503 2.97 -28.46 -23.62
CA LYS A 503 2.90 -29.07 -24.95
C LYS A 503 4.30 -29.16 -25.55
N HIS A 504 4.59 -30.29 -26.16
CA HIS A 504 5.77 -30.46 -26.98
C HIS A 504 5.48 -29.91 -28.38
N THR A 505 6.12 -28.81 -28.77
CA THR A 505 6.04 -28.25 -30.13
C THR A 505 7.32 -28.61 -30.91
N ALA A 506 7.33 -28.36 -32.22
CA ALA A 506 8.52 -28.58 -33.05
C ALA A 506 9.77 -27.79 -32.58
N HIS A 507 9.60 -26.81 -31.69
CA HIS A 507 10.66 -25.96 -31.12
C HIS A 507 10.97 -26.31 -29.65
N GLY A 508 10.50 -27.47 -29.16
CA GLY A 508 10.74 -27.99 -27.80
C GLY A 508 9.52 -27.93 -26.89
N TRP A 509 9.75 -28.10 -25.58
CA TRP A 509 8.70 -28.02 -24.56
C TRP A 509 8.27 -26.57 -24.35
N ARG A 510 6.97 -26.29 -24.50
CA ARG A 510 6.39 -24.98 -24.27
C ARG A 510 5.29 -25.05 -23.22
N PHE A 511 5.39 -24.16 -22.23
CA PHE A 511 4.31 -23.86 -21.29
C PHE A 511 3.15 -23.26 -22.08
N SER A 512 2.06 -24.03 -22.22
CA SER A 512 0.92 -23.69 -23.08
C SER A 512 -0.36 -23.37 -22.30
N GLY A 513 -0.37 -23.69 -21.00
CA GLY A 513 -1.48 -23.43 -20.11
C GLY A 513 -1.66 -21.93 -19.82
N VAL A 514 -2.91 -21.52 -19.62
CA VAL A 514 -3.30 -20.11 -19.44
C VAL A 514 -2.82 -19.48 -18.13
N ALA A 515 -2.36 -20.27 -17.16
CA ALA A 515 -1.95 -19.79 -15.84
C ALA A 515 -0.45 -19.54 -15.72
N TRP A 516 0.39 -20.07 -16.63
CA TRP A 516 1.84 -19.97 -16.52
C TRP A 516 2.35 -18.52 -16.54
N ASP A 517 1.84 -17.68 -17.44
CA ASP A 517 2.28 -16.28 -17.55
C ASP A 517 1.94 -15.50 -16.28
N SER A 518 0.72 -15.65 -15.76
CA SER A 518 0.28 -15.02 -14.51
C SER A 518 1.08 -15.50 -13.29
N TYR A 519 1.40 -16.80 -13.25
CA TYR A 519 2.20 -17.43 -12.19
C TYR A 519 3.61 -16.85 -12.15
N PHE A 520 4.33 -16.88 -13.28
CA PHE A 520 5.70 -16.36 -13.34
C PHE A 520 5.76 -14.84 -13.15
N THR A 521 4.81 -14.09 -13.72
CA THR A 521 4.75 -12.64 -13.54
C THR A 521 4.56 -12.27 -12.06
N THR A 522 3.64 -12.95 -11.37
CA THR A 522 3.38 -12.69 -9.95
C THR A 522 4.58 -13.08 -9.08
N LEU A 523 5.21 -14.24 -9.36
CA LEU A 523 6.41 -14.68 -8.65
C LEU A 523 7.57 -13.70 -8.86
N GLN A 524 7.79 -13.23 -10.09
CA GLN A 524 8.84 -12.28 -10.43
C GLN A 524 8.65 -10.95 -9.70
N ILE A 525 7.44 -10.36 -9.76
CA ILE A 525 7.16 -9.09 -9.09
C ILE A 525 7.32 -9.22 -7.58
N ALA A 526 6.78 -10.29 -6.97
CA ALA A 526 6.89 -10.51 -5.53
C ALA A 526 8.34 -10.70 -5.07
N SER A 527 9.12 -11.50 -5.81
CA SER A 527 10.52 -11.79 -5.50
C SER A 527 11.42 -10.55 -5.55
N ILE A 528 11.09 -9.58 -6.41
CA ILE A 528 11.82 -8.31 -6.51
C ILE A 528 11.32 -7.30 -5.45
N ALA A 529 10.00 -7.17 -5.27
CA ALA A 529 9.43 -6.18 -4.37
C ALA A 529 9.70 -6.48 -2.89
N ALA A 530 9.65 -7.75 -2.47
CA ALA A 530 9.83 -8.13 -1.07
C ALA A 530 11.17 -7.66 -0.46
N PRO A 531 12.35 -7.97 -1.04
CA PRO A 531 13.63 -7.52 -0.49
C PRO A 531 13.79 -5.99 -0.52
N LEU A 532 13.31 -5.32 -1.57
CA LEU A 532 13.33 -3.86 -1.65
C LEU A 532 12.48 -3.22 -0.54
N THR A 533 11.30 -3.80 -0.27
CA THR A 533 10.42 -3.39 0.83
C THR A 533 11.12 -3.54 2.18
N ALA A 534 11.80 -4.68 2.38
CA ALA A 534 12.55 -4.94 3.61
C ALA A 534 13.70 -3.95 3.80
N ILE A 535 14.49 -3.68 2.76
CA ILE A 535 15.62 -2.72 2.81
C ILE A 535 15.13 -1.32 3.19
N VAL A 536 14.11 -0.80 2.48
CA VAL A 536 13.58 0.54 2.73
C VAL A 536 12.90 0.61 4.12
N GLY A 537 12.15 -0.42 4.49
CA GLY A 537 11.48 -0.53 5.79
C GLY A 537 12.46 -0.59 6.96
N LEU A 538 13.47 -1.47 6.90
CA LEU A 538 14.51 -1.60 7.92
C LEU A 538 15.40 -0.36 8.01
N GLY A 539 15.77 0.24 6.87
CA GLY A 539 16.52 1.49 6.85
C GLY A 539 15.75 2.63 7.53
N THR A 540 14.45 2.72 7.28
CA THR A 540 13.58 3.72 7.93
C THR A 540 13.42 3.42 9.43
N ALA A 541 13.22 2.16 9.81
CA ALA A 541 13.15 1.74 11.21
C ALA A 541 14.45 2.06 11.98
N TYR A 542 15.60 1.78 11.38
CA TYR A 542 16.91 2.12 11.94
C TYR A 542 17.02 3.62 12.23
N LEU A 543 16.63 4.48 11.28
CA LEU A 543 16.61 5.93 11.49
C LEU A 543 15.63 6.35 12.60
N LEU A 544 14.46 5.72 12.66
CA LEU A 544 13.43 6.04 13.65
C LEU A 544 13.76 5.54 15.06
N VAL A 545 14.51 4.46 15.22
CA VAL A 545 14.87 3.93 16.56
C VAL A 545 16.23 4.47 17.01
N ARG A 546 17.26 4.32 16.18
CA ARG A 546 18.66 4.56 16.58
C ARG A 546 19.11 6.01 16.42
N GLN A 547 18.46 6.78 15.52
CA GLN A 547 18.91 8.13 15.21
C GLN A 547 18.02 9.22 15.81
N LYS A 548 18.65 10.34 16.18
CA LYS A 548 17.98 11.58 16.62
C LYS A 548 18.29 12.68 15.62
N PHE A 549 17.27 13.20 14.96
CA PHE A 549 17.41 14.28 13.98
C PHE A 549 16.21 15.22 14.00
N PHE A 550 16.40 16.43 13.48
CA PHE A 550 15.36 17.44 13.38
C PHE A 550 14.27 17.00 12.39
N GLY A 551 12.99 17.09 12.80
CA GLY A 551 11.86 16.67 11.95
C GLY A 551 11.57 15.17 11.95
N LYS A 552 12.13 14.40 12.90
CA LYS A 552 11.89 12.96 13.06
C LYS A 552 10.41 12.59 13.11
N ASP A 553 9.60 13.32 13.87
CA ASP A 553 8.15 13.06 13.97
C ASP A 553 7.42 13.28 12.64
N ALA A 554 7.83 14.29 11.86
CA ALA A 554 7.28 14.54 10.53
C ALA A 554 7.71 13.47 9.53
N PHE A 555 8.97 13.00 9.62
CA PHE A 555 9.48 11.88 8.83
C PHE A 555 8.76 10.57 9.15
N GLU A 556 8.57 10.25 10.44
CA GLU A 556 7.77 9.10 10.89
C GLU A 556 6.33 9.19 10.36
N PHE A 557 5.68 10.34 10.55
CA PHE A 557 4.33 10.55 10.05
C PHE A 557 4.24 10.37 8.53
N SER A 558 5.21 10.91 7.78
CA SER A 558 5.24 10.83 6.31
C SER A 558 5.41 9.40 5.80
N THR A 559 6.29 8.61 6.44
CA THR A 559 6.52 7.21 6.09
C THR A 559 5.36 6.31 6.48
N MET A 560 4.63 6.65 7.54
CA MET A 560 3.44 5.93 7.98
C MET A 560 2.17 6.32 7.21
N LEU A 561 2.14 7.50 6.59
CA LEU A 561 1.00 7.99 5.84
C LEU A 561 0.63 7.06 4.68
N SER A 562 1.60 6.42 4.02
CA SER A 562 1.33 5.49 2.91
C SER A 562 0.46 4.30 3.32
N PHE A 563 0.47 3.91 4.61
CA PHE A 563 -0.42 2.88 5.15
C PHE A 563 -1.88 3.34 5.23
N ALA A 564 -2.10 4.63 5.48
CA ALA A 564 -3.44 5.20 5.59
C ALA A 564 -4.11 5.39 4.22
N ILE A 565 -3.33 5.41 3.14
CA ILE A 565 -3.85 5.61 1.78
C ILE A 565 -4.38 4.27 1.24
N PRO A 566 -5.67 4.18 0.89
CA PRO A 566 -6.25 2.96 0.32
C PRO A 566 -5.52 2.53 -0.95
N GLY A 567 -5.41 1.21 -1.15
CA GLY A 567 -4.72 0.64 -2.32
C GLY A 567 -5.30 1.06 -3.66
N THR A 568 -6.62 1.26 -3.75
CA THR A 568 -7.30 1.76 -4.96
C THR A 568 -6.93 3.20 -5.27
N VAL A 569 -6.83 4.04 -4.24
CA VAL A 569 -6.38 5.44 -4.37
C VAL A 569 -4.93 5.49 -4.83
N ILE A 570 -4.05 4.68 -4.23
CA ILE A 570 -2.66 4.55 -4.67
C ILE A 570 -2.60 4.13 -6.14
N GLY A 571 -3.32 3.08 -6.52
CA GLY A 571 -3.34 2.57 -7.90
C GLY A 571 -3.73 3.62 -8.93
N VAL A 572 -4.85 4.32 -8.71
CA VAL A 572 -5.28 5.41 -9.61
C VAL A 572 -4.30 6.57 -9.60
N SER A 573 -3.81 6.97 -8.43
CA SER A 573 -2.83 8.06 -8.32
C SER A 573 -1.54 7.79 -9.09
N TYR A 574 -1.07 6.53 -9.10
CA TYR A 574 0.11 6.11 -9.84
C TYR A 574 -0.12 6.13 -11.35
N ILE A 575 -1.28 5.65 -11.82
CA ILE A 575 -1.62 5.73 -13.24
C ILE A 575 -1.67 7.20 -13.67
N LEU A 576 -2.35 8.07 -12.91
CA LEU A 576 -2.45 9.49 -13.26
C LEU A 576 -1.12 10.24 -13.19
N ALA A 577 -0.21 9.84 -12.30
CA ALA A 577 1.07 10.52 -12.10
C ALA A 577 2.19 10.01 -13.01
N PHE A 578 2.19 8.73 -13.36
CA PHE A 578 3.28 8.09 -14.10
C PHE A 578 2.89 7.63 -15.52
N ASN A 579 1.74 8.08 -16.04
CA ASN A 579 1.35 7.87 -17.43
C ASN A 579 1.96 8.88 -18.41
N PHE A 580 2.47 10.00 -17.91
CA PHE A 580 3.05 11.07 -18.71
C PHE A 580 4.44 11.43 -18.19
N PRO A 581 5.30 12.08 -19.00
CA PRO A 581 6.57 12.58 -18.51
C PRO A 581 6.37 13.53 -17.30
N PRO A 582 7.36 13.70 -16.43
CA PRO A 582 8.75 13.28 -16.60
C PRO A 582 9.08 11.84 -16.23
N ILE A 583 8.20 11.12 -15.53
CA ILE A 583 8.48 9.76 -15.07
C ILE A 583 7.38 8.86 -15.64
N GLU A 584 7.66 8.23 -16.78
CA GLU A 584 6.72 7.34 -17.45
C GLU A 584 6.98 5.90 -16.99
N LEU A 585 6.09 5.36 -16.16
CA LEU A 585 6.19 3.97 -15.67
C LEU A 585 5.00 3.11 -16.10
N THR A 586 3.92 3.73 -16.58
CA THR A 586 2.72 3.02 -17.03
C THR A 586 3.06 2.05 -18.16
N GLY A 587 2.47 0.85 -18.12
CA GLY A 587 2.75 -0.22 -19.08
C GLY A 587 3.98 -1.07 -18.76
N THR A 588 4.74 -0.76 -17.70
CA THR A 588 5.90 -1.56 -17.26
C THR A 588 5.63 -2.34 -15.97
N SER A 589 6.40 -3.40 -15.70
CA SER A 589 6.35 -4.12 -14.41
C SER A 589 6.94 -3.30 -13.25
N ILE A 590 7.76 -2.28 -13.54
CA ILE A 590 8.42 -1.43 -12.55
C ILE A 590 7.40 -0.66 -11.71
N ILE A 591 6.33 -0.15 -12.33
CA ILE A 591 5.27 0.57 -11.60
C ILE A 591 4.64 -0.31 -10.52
N LEU A 592 4.43 -1.60 -10.80
CA LEU A 592 3.85 -2.56 -9.85
C LEU A 592 4.82 -2.85 -8.71
N ILE A 593 6.11 -3.07 -9.02
CA ILE A 593 7.15 -3.30 -8.01
C ILE A 593 7.23 -2.12 -7.04
N ILE A 594 7.26 -0.90 -7.57
CA ILE A 594 7.33 0.34 -6.77
C ILE A 594 6.08 0.49 -5.90
N VAL A 595 4.87 0.32 -6.46
CA VAL A 595 3.63 0.36 -5.68
C VAL A 595 3.68 -0.64 -4.53
N PHE A 596 4.10 -1.89 -4.77
CA PHE A 596 4.21 -2.89 -3.72
C PHE A 596 5.22 -2.50 -2.64
N VAL A 597 6.36 -1.91 -3.02
CA VAL A 597 7.37 -1.45 -2.06
C VAL A 597 6.80 -0.36 -1.15
N PHE A 598 6.25 0.72 -1.69
CA PHE A 598 5.83 1.86 -0.87
C PHE A 598 4.52 1.63 -0.12
N ARG A 599 3.61 0.82 -0.69
CA ARG A 599 2.38 0.42 -0.01
C ARG A 599 2.67 -0.49 1.19
N ASN A 600 3.62 -1.43 1.06
CA ASN A 600 3.94 -2.38 2.14
C ASN A 600 5.11 -1.94 3.04
N MET A 601 5.82 -0.87 2.69
CA MET A 601 6.92 -0.30 3.49
C MET A 601 6.57 -0.13 4.97
N PRO A 602 5.40 0.40 5.38
CA PRO A 602 5.05 0.60 6.79
C PRO A 602 5.03 -0.69 7.61
N VAL A 603 4.76 -1.83 6.98
CA VAL A 603 4.82 -3.16 7.64
C VAL A 603 6.27 -3.48 8.01
N GLY A 604 7.20 -3.27 7.07
CA GLY A 604 8.64 -3.41 7.32
C GLY A 604 9.16 -2.42 8.37
N VAL A 605 8.68 -1.17 8.35
CA VAL A 605 9.04 -0.14 9.36
C VAL A 605 8.60 -0.57 10.76
N ARG A 606 7.34 -0.96 10.95
CA ARG A 606 6.84 -1.38 12.27
C ARG A 606 7.50 -2.66 12.77
N GLY A 607 7.68 -3.64 11.90
CA GLY A 607 8.41 -4.88 12.23
C GLY A 607 9.85 -4.59 12.65
N GLY A 608 10.54 -3.71 11.91
CA GLY A 608 11.89 -3.26 12.24
C GLY A 608 11.96 -2.49 13.55
N ILE A 609 11.03 -1.57 13.81
CA ILE A 609 10.96 -0.81 15.08
C ILE A 609 10.78 -1.77 16.25
N ALA A 610 9.85 -2.73 16.14
CA ALA A 610 9.57 -3.69 17.21
C ALA A 610 10.75 -4.62 17.50
N ALA A 611 11.50 -5.04 16.47
CA ALA A 611 12.69 -5.86 16.65
C ALA A 611 13.87 -5.06 17.23
N MET A 612 14.08 -3.83 16.76
CA MET A 612 15.19 -2.99 17.22
C MET A 612 14.95 -2.39 18.61
N SER A 613 13.70 -2.11 18.99
CA SER A 613 13.37 -1.56 20.32
C SER A 613 13.60 -2.57 21.45
N GLN A 614 13.73 -3.86 21.13
CA GLN A 614 14.09 -4.91 22.09
C GLN A 614 15.60 -4.98 22.36
N LEU A 615 16.43 -4.36 21.51
CA LEU A 615 17.87 -4.30 21.67
C LEU A 615 18.26 -3.02 22.41
N ASP A 616 19.07 -3.14 23.45
CA ASP A 616 19.54 -1.97 24.21
C ASP A 616 20.33 -1.00 23.31
N ALA A 617 20.21 0.30 23.57
CA ALA A 617 20.90 1.35 22.80
C ALA A 617 22.41 1.37 23.04
N SER A 618 22.90 0.74 24.11
CA SER A 618 24.33 0.59 24.42
C SER A 618 25.08 -0.39 23.51
N LEU A 619 24.37 -1.13 22.65
CA LEU A 619 24.95 -2.08 21.69
C LEU A 619 25.33 -1.43 20.34
N ASP A 620 24.99 -0.16 20.12
CA ASP A 620 25.37 0.63 18.94
C ASP A 620 26.62 1.47 19.22
#